data_AF-A0A968GM63-F1
#
_entry.id   AF-A0A968GM63-F1
#
_cell.length_a   1.000
_cell.length_b   1.000
_cell.length_c   1.000
_cell.angle_alpha   90.00
_cell.angle_beta   90.00
_cell.angle_gamma   90.00
#
_symmetry.space_group_name_H-M   'P 1'
#
loop_
_entity.id
_entity.type
_entity.pdbx_description
1 polymer ?
#
loop_
_entity_poly.entity_id
_entity_poly.type
_entity_poly.pdbx_seq_one_letter_code
_entity_poly.pdbx_strand_id
1 'polypeptide(L)'
;MKRAVSISLGSTSRDKAVEINLLGETVRIERIGTNGDEAKARQMFREMDGKVDAFGVGGIDLGVHTPWKFYPHYGALKLVQVV
;
A
#
# COMPACT_ATOMS: atom_id res chain seq x y z
N MET A 1 -16.31 5.95 -9.53
CA MET A 1 -14.89 6.33 -9.54
C MET A 1 -14.16 5.49 -8.52
N LYS A 2 -13.14 4.76 -8.94
CA LYS A 2 -12.39 3.83 -8.09
C LYS A 2 -11.16 4.52 -7.49
N ARG A 3 -10.69 4.04 -6.34
CA ARG A 3 -9.54 4.58 -5.63
C ARG A 3 -8.58 3.48 -5.19
N ALA A 4 -7.33 3.58 -5.62
CA ALA A 4 -6.24 2.70 -5.22
C ALA A 4 -5.15 3.49 -4.50
N VAL A 5 -4.74 3.05 -3.32
CA VAL A 5 -3.75 3.77 -2.49
C VAL A 5 -2.61 2.84 -2.11
N SER A 6 -1.38 3.23 -2.47
CA SER A 6 -0.15 2.64 -1.96
C SER A 6 0.34 3.42 -0.74
N ILE A 7 0.30 2.79 0.43
CA ILE A 7 0.92 3.33 1.64
C ILE A 7 2.35 2.79 1.72
N SER A 8 3.32 3.67 1.96
CA SER A 8 4.72 3.32 1.85
C SER A 8 5.57 3.88 2.98
N LEU A 9 6.51 3.07 3.48
CA LEU A 9 7.53 3.52 4.42
C LEU A 9 8.54 4.51 3.81
N GLY A 10 8.51 4.72 2.49
CA GLY A 10 9.40 5.66 1.81
C GLY A 10 9.10 7.13 2.13
N SER A 11 9.97 8.01 1.64
CA SER A 11 9.84 9.46 1.84
C SER A 11 8.55 10.03 1.25
N THR A 12 7.94 11.01 1.93
CA THR A 12 6.81 11.81 1.41
C THR A 12 7.16 12.69 0.22
N SER A 13 8.46 12.94 -0.03
CA SER A 13 8.91 13.70 -1.20
C SER A 13 8.56 13.04 -2.54
N ARG A 14 8.26 11.74 -2.52
CA ARG A 14 7.84 10.95 -3.70
C ARG A 14 6.33 10.71 -3.73
N ASP A 15 5.56 11.45 -2.95
CA ASP A 15 4.11 11.32 -2.96
C ASP A 15 3.56 11.78 -4.30
N LYS A 16 2.63 10.99 -4.83
CA LYS A 16 2.12 11.18 -6.18
C LYS A 16 0.68 10.73 -6.23
N ALA A 17 -0.15 11.49 -6.93
CA ALA A 17 -1.50 11.13 -7.28
C ALA A 17 -1.68 11.30 -8.79
N VAL A 18 -2.34 10.33 -9.41
CA VAL A 18 -2.73 10.38 -10.82
C VAL A 18 -4.13 9.83 -10.98
N GLU A 19 -4.83 10.30 -12.00
CA GLU A 19 -6.10 9.72 -12.43
C GLU A 19 -5.91 9.12 -13.81
N ILE A 20 -6.31 7.87 -13.96
CA ILE A 20 -6.21 7.13 -15.22
C ILE A 20 -7.56 6.51 -15.55
N ASN A 21 -7.80 6.29 -16.85
CA ASN A 21 -8.84 5.36 -17.27
C ASN A 21 -8.22 3.97 -17.39
N LEU A 22 -8.72 3.02 -16.61
CA LEU A 22 -8.27 1.64 -16.60
C LEU A 22 -9.47 0.73 -16.81
N LEU A 23 -9.46 -0.03 -17.91
CA LEU A 23 -10.53 -0.96 -18.27
C LEU A 23 -11.94 -0.30 -18.31
N GLY A 24 -12.01 0.96 -18.76
CA GLY A 24 -13.27 1.72 -18.83
C GLY A 24 -13.65 2.43 -17.53
N GLU A 25 -12.95 2.17 -16.41
CA GLU A 25 -13.20 2.82 -15.12
C GLU A 25 -12.19 3.94 -14.86
N THR A 26 -12.65 5.09 -14.37
CA THR A 26 -11.75 6.13 -13.84
C THR A 26 -11.23 5.70 -12.48
N VAL A 27 -9.91 5.51 -12.37
CA VAL A 27 -9.20 5.12 -11.15
C VAL A 27 -8.26 6.23 -10.71
N ARG A 28 -8.43 6.69 -9.47
CA ARG A 28 -7.46 7.55 -8.79
C ARG A 28 -6.42 6.67 -8.10
N ILE A 29 -5.16 6.81 -8.49
CA ILE A 29 -4.02 6.04 -7.96
C ILE A 29 -3.12 6.98 -7.17
N GLU A 30 -2.86 6.63 -5.92
CA GLU A 30 -2.09 7.45 -4.99
C GLU A 30 -0.94 6.65 -4.37
N ARG A 31 0.21 7.30 -4.17
CA ARG A 31 1.31 6.80 -3.34
C ARG A 31 1.53 7.79 -2.21
N ILE A 32 1.47 7.33 -0.97
CA ILE A 32 1.64 8.15 0.23
C ILE A 32 2.77 7.59 1.08
N GLY A 33 3.80 8.40 1.32
CA GLY A 33 4.95 8.09 2.15
C GLY A 33 4.68 8.33 3.64
N THR A 34 5.33 7.55 4.50
CA THR A 34 5.30 7.73 5.95
C THR A 34 6.67 8.08 6.54
N ASN A 35 7.70 8.29 5.71
CA ASN A 35 9.06 8.64 6.16
C ASN A 35 9.63 7.64 7.18
N GLY A 36 9.36 6.35 7.01
CA GLY A 36 9.79 5.28 7.90
C GLY A 36 8.89 5.07 9.13
N ASP A 37 7.84 5.87 9.33
CA ASP A 37 6.90 5.68 10.42
C ASP A 37 5.94 4.52 10.13
N GLU A 38 6.22 3.37 10.74
CA GLU A 38 5.38 2.18 10.64
C GLU A 38 4.04 2.31 11.36
N ALA A 39 3.99 3.03 12.49
CA ALA A 39 2.77 3.18 13.27
C ALA A 39 1.75 4.00 12.48
N LYS A 40 2.22 5.10 11.87
CA LYS A 40 1.46 5.90 10.93
C LYS A 40 0.98 5.09 9.73
N ALA A 41 1.85 4.26 9.14
CA ALA A 41 1.46 3.39 8.02
C ALA A 41 0.31 2.44 8.40
N ARG A 42 0.42 1.76 9.54
CA ARG A 42 -0.64 0.87 10.07
C ARG A 42 -1.94 1.62 10.35
N GLN A 43 -1.86 2.82 10.93
CA GLN A 43 -3.03 3.66 11.16
C GLN A 43 -3.73 4.01 9.85
N MET A 44 -2.97 4.41 8.82
CA MET A 44 -3.54 4.74 7.51
C MET A 44 -4.21 3.54 6.84
N PHE A 45 -3.63 2.34 6.93
CA PHE A 45 -4.29 1.12 6.42
C PHE A 45 -5.65 0.92 7.09
N ARG A 46 -5.71 0.98 8.43
CA ARG A 46 -6.97 0.84 9.18
C ARG A 46 -8.00 1.93 8.83
N GLU A 47 -7.57 3.18 8.75
CA GLU A 47 -8.48 4.30 8.51
C GLU A 47 -9.08 4.29 7.11
N MET A 48 -8.35 3.73 6.15
CA MET A 48 -8.76 3.65 4.74
C MET A 48 -9.42 2.30 4.40
N ASP A 49 -9.42 1.35 5.31
CA ASP A 49 -10.11 0.08 5.14
C ASP A 49 -11.60 0.29 4.84
N GLY A 50 -12.11 -0.45 3.85
CA GLY A 50 -13.47 -0.25 3.33
C GLY A 50 -13.74 1.10 2.64
N LYS A 51 -12.77 2.03 2.59
CA LYS A 51 -12.90 3.34 1.91
C LYS A 51 -12.14 3.44 0.60
N VAL A 52 -11.19 2.54 0.36
CA VAL A 52 -10.45 2.42 -0.90
C VAL A 52 -10.76 1.07 -1.53
N ASP A 53 -10.73 1.01 -2.86
CA ASP A 53 -11.02 -0.22 -3.60
C ASP A 53 -9.81 -1.16 -3.65
N ALA A 54 -8.59 -0.63 -3.48
CA ALA A 54 -7.37 -1.43 -3.47
C ALA A 54 -6.26 -0.76 -2.66
N PHE A 55 -5.46 -1.59 -1.99
CA PHE A 55 -4.24 -1.18 -1.32
C PHE A 55 -2.99 -1.67 -2.04
N GLY A 56 -1.94 -0.86 -1.99
CA GLY A 56 -0.57 -1.27 -2.23
C GLY A 56 0.30 -1.05 -0.99
N VAL A 57 1.36 -1.85 -0.86
CA VAL A 57 2.39 -1.66 0.17
C VAL A 57 3.68 -1.25 -0.54
N GLY A 58 4.26 -0.12 -0.13
CA GLY A 58 5.44 0.42 -0.79
C GLY A 58 6.66 0.52 0.12
N GLY A 59 7.85 0.28 -0.43
CA GLY A 59 9.11 0.38 0.31
C GLY A 59 9.44 -0.87 1.15
N ILE A 60 8.62 -1.92 1.05
CA ILE A 60 8.90 -3.26 1.58
C ILE A 60 8.05 -4.29 0.83
N ASP A 61 8.60 -5.48 0.61
CA ASP A 61 7.86 -6.63 0.09
C ASP A 61 7.23 -7.42 1.25
N LEU A 62 6.06 -8.03 1.03
CA LEU A 62 5.40 -8.87 2.06
C LEU A 62 6.15 -10.19 2.31
N GLY A 63 6.98 -10.60 1.37
CA GLY A 63 7.78 -11.82 1.44
C GLY A 63 8.40 -12.13 0.08
N VAL A 64 9.29 -13.11 0.07
CA VAL A 64 9.92 -13.61 -1.15
C VAL A 64 9.26 -14.92 -1.53
N HIS A 65 8.87 -15.04 -2.80
CA HIS A 65 8.31 -16.27 -3.33
C HIS A 65 9.36 -17.07 -4.11
N THR A 66 9.47 -18.35 -3.83
CA THR A 66 10.22 -19.35 -4.62
C THR A 66 9.22 -20.36 -5.19
N PRO A 67 9.55 -21.13 -6.25
CA PRO A 67 8.60 -22.06 -6.86
C PRO A 67 7.99 -23.09 -5.90
N TRP A 68 8.69 -23.39 -4.80
CA TRP A 68 8.29 -24.39 -3.82
C TRP A 68 7.81 -23.80 -2.48
N LYS A 69 8.03 -22.51 -2.21
CA LYS A 69 7.70 -21.93 -0.91
C LYS A 69 7.64 -20.40 -0.91
N PHE A 70 6.69 -19.86 -0.14
CA PHE A 70 6.66 -18.46 0.25
C PHE A 70 7.39 -18.24 1.58
N TYR A 71 8.28 -17.25 1.61
CA TYR A 71 9.02 -16.82 2.79
C TYR A 71 8.53 -15.44 3.23
N PRO A 72 7.69 -15.35 4.26
CA PRO A 72 7.12 -14.08 4.68
C PRO A 72 8.17 -13.19 5.34
N HIS A 73 8.13 -11.89 5.03
CA HIS A 73 8.80 -10.89 5.86
C HIS A 73 7.88 -10.55 7.03
N TYR A 74 8.10 -11.18 8.19
CA TYR A 74 7.23 -11.02 9.36
C TYR A 74 7.06 -9.55 9.80
N GLY A 75 8.08 -8.70 9.62
CA GLY A 75 7.97 -7.26 9.85
C GLY A 75 7.00 -6.59 8.88
N ALA A 76 7.10 -6.90 7.58
CA ALA A 76 6.22 -6.38 6.55
C ALA A 76 4.76 -6.83 6.73
N LEU A 77 4.54 -8.10 7.05
CA LEU A 77 3.20 -8.63 7.28
C LEU A 77 2.46 -7.91 8.41
N LYS A 78 3.17 -7.55 9.49
CA LYS A 78 2.58 -6.78 10.61
C LYS A 78 2.06 -5.41 10.18
N LEU A 79 2.52 -4.84 9.07
CA LEU A 79 2.01 -3.56 8.55
C LEU A 79 0.59 -3.69 8.00
N VAL A 80 0.27 -4.84 7.41
CA VAL A 80 -1.01 -5.09 6.71
C VAL A 80 -1.94 -6.05 7.43
N GLN A 81 -1.52 -6.69 8.53
CA GLN A 81 -2.38 -7.56 9.36
C GLN A 81 -3.57 -6.84 10.03
N VAL A 82 -3.70 -5.53 9.82
CA VAL A 82 -4.69 -4.66 10.45
C VAL A 82 -5.89 -4.36 9.56
N VAL A 83 -5.87 -4.87 8.33
CA VAL A 83 -6.90 -4.80 7.29
C VAL A 83 -7.32 -6.20 6.89
#